data_AF-A0A1I0R995-F1
#
_entry.id   AF-A0A1I0R995-F1
#
_cell.length_a   1.000
_cell.length_b   1.000
_cell.length_c   1.000
_cell.angle_alpha   90.00
_cell.angle_beta   90.00
_cell.angle_gamma   90.00
#
_symmetry.space_group_name_H-M   'P 1'
#
loop_
_entity.id
_entity.type
_entity.pdbx_description
1 polymer ?
#
loop_
_entity_poly.entity_id
_entity_poly.type
_entity_poly.pdbx_seq_one_letter_code
_entity_poly.pdbx_strand_id
1 'polypeptide(L)'
;MNVSGKKVSHNKFGEGKIVEQNENSIQIEFSTETKTFQYPFCFEKHISFVDKDVPTVILEEIKKLKEDEQIIKEENDKRIQDIIRPVVKVPVRKKKKA
;
A
#
# COMPACT_ATOMS: atom_id res chain seq x y z
N MET A 1 10.46 8.74 12.00
CA MET A 1 11.23 9.78 11.27
C MET A 1 10.34 10.99 11.06
N ASN A 2 10.83 12.21 11.33
CA ASN A 2 10.08 13.45 11.08
C ASN A 2 10.38 13.96 9.66
N VAL A 3 9.34 14.14 8.86
CA VAL A 3 9.39 14.62 7.47
C VAL A 3 8.76 16.00 7.30
N SER A 4 8.30 16.61 8.39
CA SER A 4 7.81 18.00 8.39
C SER A 4 8.89 18.97 7.87
N GLY A 5 8.46 19.97 7.10
CA GLY A 5 9.31 20.98 6.49
C GLY A 5 9.94 20.62 5.15
N LYS A 6 9.82 19.36 4.70
CA LYS A 6 10.44 18.89 3.46
C LYS A 6 9.60 19.21 2.23
N LYS A 7 10.28 19.42 1.09
CA LYS A 7 9.62 19.63 -0.19
C LYS A 7 9.32 18.32 -0.89
N VAL A 8 8.12 18.25 -1.42
CA VAL A 8 7.59 17.11 -2.15
C VAL A 8 6.93 17.59 -3.43
N SER A 9 6.74 16.68 -4.38
CA SER A 9 6.10 16.93 -5.66
C SER A 9 5.00 15.89 -5.84
N HIS A 10 3.80 16.37 -6.18
CA HIS A 10 2.65 15.55 -6.49
C HIS A 10 2.32 15.67 -7.98
N ASN A 11 2.04 14.55 -8.63
CA ASN A 11 1.84 14.50 -10.08
C ASN A 11 0.73 15.45 -10.59
N LYS A 12 -0.34 15.67 -9.82
CA LYS A 12 -1.43 16.60 -10.17
C LYS A 12 -1.35 17.99 -9.54
N PHE A 13 -0.70 18.12 -8.38
CA PHE A 13 -0.73 19.36 -7.59
C PHE A 13 0.59 20.14 -7.64
N GLY A 14 1.62 19.55 -8.27
CA GLY A 14 2.94 20.14 -8.38
C GLY A 14 3.70 20.06 -7.06
N GLU A 15 4.60 21.02 -6.85
CA GLU A 15 5.41 21.10 -5.66
C GLU A 15 4.57 21.51 -4.44
N GLY A 16 4.83 20.85 -3.31
CA GLY A 16 4.21 21.10 -2.03
C GLY A 16 5.20 20.92 -0.90
N LYS A 17 4.84 21.44 0.28
CA LYS A 17 5.66 21.37 1.48
C LYS A 17 4.89 20.66 2.58
N ILE A 18 5.54 19.73 3.27
CA ILE A 18 4.93 19.06 4.42
C ILE A 18 4.89 20.07 5.56
N VAL A 19 3.68 20.45 5.98
CA VAL A 19 3.47 21.42 7.07
C VAL A 19 3.34 20.69 8.40
N GLU A 20 2.60 19.59 8.42
CA GLU A 20 2.39 18.79 9.63
C GLU A 20 2.51 17.29 9.32
N GLN A 21 2.95 16.55 10.33
CA GLN A 21 3.01 15.09 10.31
C GLN A 21 2.40 14.55 11.60
N ASN A 22 1.41 13.69 11.43
CA ASN A 22 0.83 12.84 12.46
C ASN A 22 1.35 11.39 12.29
N GLU A 23 0.97 10.50 13.21
CA GLU A 23 1.40 9.09 13.20
C GLU A 23 1.03 8.36 11.90
N ASN A 24 -0.22 8.54 11.43
CA ASN A 24 -0.75 7.85 10.25
C ASN A 24 -1.09 8.79 9.08
N SER A 25 -0.85 10.10 9.22
CA SER A 25 -1.20 11.06 8.19
C SER A 25 -0.22 12.23 8.13
N ILE A 26 -0.07 12.83 6.95
CA ILE A 26 0.73 14.03 6.74
C ILE A 26 -0.12 15.10 6.05
N GLN A 27 0.06 16.35 6.45
CA GLN A 27 -0.47 17.50 5.74
C GLN A 27 0.60 18.12 4.84
N ILE A 28 0.20 18.36 3.60
CA ILE A 28 1.04 18.93 2.57
C ILE A 28 0.31 20.14 2.02
N GLU A 29 0.97 21.29 2.13
CA GLU A 29 0.54 22.54 1.54
C GLU A 29 1.13 22.62 0.14
N PHE A 30 0.28 22.48 -0.87
CA PHE A 30 0.64 22.77 -2.25
C PHE A 30 0.38 24.25 -2.56
N SER A 31 0.96 24.75 -3.64
CA SER A 31 0.73 26.12 -4.08
C SER A 31 -0.75 26.43 -4.37
N THR A 32 -1.56 25.40 -4.63
CA THR A 32 -2.99 25.52 -4.94
C THR A 32 -3.89 25.20 -3.76
N GLU A 33 -3.59 24.15 -2.99
CA GLU A 33 -4.42 23.67 -1.88
C GLU A 33 -3.60 22.94 -0.82
N THR A 34 -4.10 22.89 0.41
CA THR A 34 -3.56 22.04 1.48
C THR A 34 -4.33 20.73 1.55
N LYS A 35 -3.62 19.59 1.49
CA LYS A 35 -4.23 18.26 1.57
C LYS A 35 -3.56 17.36 2.59
N THR A 36 -4.39 16.51 3.18
CA THR A 36 -3.97 15.41 4.07
C THR A 36 -3.82 14.13 3.27
N PHE A 37 -2.74 13.40 3.51
CA PHE A 37 -2.47 12.08 2.92
C PHE A 37 -2.10 11.06 3.98
N GLN A 38 -2.29 9.78 3.66
CA GLN A 38 -1.95 8.69 4.56
C GLN A 38 -0.44 8.40 4.54
N TYR A 39 0.18 8.45 5.71
CA TYR A 39 1.58 8.10 5.91
C TYR A 39 1.71 6.60 6.24
N PRO A 40 2.72 5.88 5.72
CA PRO A 40 3.72 6.28 4.71
C PRO A 40 3.28 6.02 3.25
N PHE A 41 2.10 5.44 3.02
CA PHE A 41 1.65 4.94 1.71
C PHE A 41 1.58 5.99 0.59
N CYS A 42 1.34 7.26 0.92
CA CYS A 42 1.17 8.31 -0.08
C CYS A 42 2.44 8.64 -0.89
N PHE A 43 3.62 8.38 -0.32
CA PHE A 43 4.92 8.56 -0.98
C PHE A 43 5.22 7.53 -2.07
N GLU A 44 4.43 6.46 -2.13
CA GLU A 44 4.63 5.42 -3.13
C GLU A 44 3.97 5.77 -4.46
N LYS A 45 2.72 6.25 -4.41
CA LYS A 45 1.87 6.40 -5.61
C LYS A 45 1.72 7.84 -6.08
N HIS A 46 1.82 8.80 -5.16
CA HIS A 46 1.29 10.13 -5.41
C HIS A 46 2.32 11.23 -5.14
N ILE A 47 3.24 11.01 -4.20
CA ILE A 47 4.14 12.04 -3.69
C ILE A 47 5.59 11.60 -3.87
N SER A 48 6.40 12.43 -4.51
CA SER A 48 7.85 12.24 -4.69
C SER A 48 8.62 13.32 -3.92
N PHE A 49 9.74 13.01 -3.27
CA PHE A 49 10.56 14.07 -2.66
C PHE A 49 11.32 14.87 -3.72
N VAL A 50 11.30 16.20 -3.60
CA VAL A 50 12.11 17.09 -4.47
C VAL A 50 13.55 17.15 -3.96
N ASP A 51 13.74 17.12 -2.64
CA ASP A 51 15.05 17.14 -2.01
C ASP A 51 15.68 15.74 -2.05
N LYS A 52 16.87 15.65 -2.67
CA LYS A 52 17.62 14.39 -2.91
C LYS A 52 18.12 13.68 -1.64
N ASP A 53 18.05 14.33 -0.49
CA ASP A 53 18.61 13.82 0.77
C ASP A 53 17.63 12.97 1.61
N VAL A 54 16.37 12.93 1.23
CA VAL A 54 15.30 12.24 1.97
C VAL A 54 14.79 10.91 1.37
N PRO A 55 14.95 10.60 0.06
CA PRO A 55 14.18 9.53 -0.56
C PRO A 55 14.62 8.13 -0.13
N THR A 56 15.87 7.90 0.25
CA THR A 56 16.38 6.52 0.45
C THR A 56 15.71 5.80 1.63
N VAL A 57 15.66 6.45 2.80
CA VAL A 57 15.16 5.79 4.02
C VAL A 57 13.65 5.54 3.96
N ILE A 58 12.87 6.50 3.45
CA ILE A 58 11.40 6.36 3.36
C ILE A 58 11.01 5.35 2.27
N LEU A 59 11.73 5.36 1.13
CA LEU A 59 11.52 4.34 0.10
C LEU A 59 11.89 2.95 0.59
N GLU A 60 12.94 2.81 1.40
CA GLU A 60 13.29 1.54 2.04
C GLU A 60 12.23 1.08 3.05
N GLU A 61 11.68 1.99 3.85
CA GLU A 61 10.62 1.69 4.82
C GLU A 61 9.32 1.23 4.11
N ILE A 62 8.95 1.87 2.99
CA ILE A 62 7.83 1.44 2.15
C ILE A 62 8.10 0.07 1.50
N LYS A 63 9.33 -0.20 1.04
CA LYS A 63 9.70 -1.49 0.46
C LYS A 63 9.58 -2.63 1.48
N LYS A 64 10.05 -2.43 2.71
CA LYS A 64 9.92 -3.44 3.77
C LYS A 64 8.47 -3.76 4.10
N LEU A 65 7.62 -2.73 4.24
CA LEU A 65 6.19 -2.93 4.48
C LEU A 65 5.48 -3.70 3.35
N LYS A 66 5.92 -3.55 2.10
CA LYS A 66 5.38 -4.31 0.97
C LYS A 66 5.77 -5.77 0.95
N GLU A 67 7.00 -6.09 1.36
CA GLU A 67 7.45 -7.47 1.47
C GLU A 67 6.57 -8.20 2.50
N ASP A 68 6.30 -7.55 3.64
CA ASP A 68 5.39 -8.08 4.65
C ASP A 68 3.94 -8.20 4.14
N GLU A 69 3.42 -7.19 3.42
CA GLU A 69 2.08 -7.24 2.85
C GLU A 69 1.92 -8.30 1.76
N GLN A 70 2.93 -8.55 0.93
CA GLN A 70 2.87 -9.56 -0.12
C GLN A 70 2.79 -10.97 0.47
N ILE A 71 3.55 -11.22 1.54
CA ILE A 71 3.48 -12.48 2.29
C ILE A 71 2.06 -12.68 2.85
N ILE A 72 1.48 -11.63 3.46
CA ILE A 72 0.13 -11.68 4.05
C ILE A 72 -0.96 -11.83 2.98
N LYS A 73 -0.84 -11.14 1.83
CA LYS A 73 -1.80 -11.24 0.72
C LYS A 73 -1.78 -12.62 0.09
N GLU A 74 -0.60 -13.18 -0.14
CA GLU A 74 -0.48 -14.51 -0.72
C GLU A 74 -1.05 -15.60 0.20
N GLU A 75 -0.89 -15.44 1.51
CA GLU A 75 -1.47 -16.37 2.50
C GLU A 75 -3.00 -16.23 2.61
N ASN A 76 -3.53 -15.01 2.51
CA ASN A 76 -4.98 -14.77 2.46
C ASN A 76 -5.61 -15.25 1.16
N ASP A 77 -4.97 -15.04 0.01
CA ASP A 77 -5.47 -15.51 -1.29
C ASP A 77 -5.53 -17.04 -1.35
N LYS A 78 -4.53 -17.73 -0.78
CA LYS A 78 -4.56 -19.21 -0.64
C LYS A 78 -5.73 -19.67 0.23
N ARG A 79 -6.00 -19.00 1.36
CA ARG A 79 -7.15 -19.30 2.22
C ARG A 79 -8.49 -19.07 1.52
N ILE A 80 -8.64 -17.97 0.78
CA ILE A 80 -9.89 -17.64 0.08
C ILE A 80 -10.15 -18.67 -1.04
N GLN A 81 -9.11 -19.10 -1.78
CA GLN A 81 -9.26 -20.13 -2.81
C GLN A 81 -9.68 -21.49 -2.25
N ASP A 82 -9.17 -21.88 -1.08
CA ASP A 82 -9.55 -23.15 -0.45
C ASP A 82 -10.99 -23.14 0.12
N ILE A 83 -11.52 -21.96 0.49
CA ILE A 83 -12.93 -21.80 0.91
C ILE A 83 -13.90 -21.89 -0.29
N ILE A 84 -13.49 -21.50 -1.50
CA ILE A 84 -14.34 -21.45 -2.71
C ILE A 84 -14.31 -22.78 -3.51
N ARG A 85 -13.60 -23.83 -3.07
CA ARG A 85 -13.68 -25.14 -3.73
C ARG A 85 -15.13 -25.68 -3.63
N PRO A 86 -15.82 -25.94 -4.76
CA PRO A 86 -17.13 -26.55 -4.70
C PRO A 86 -16.99 -28.01 -4.26
N VAL A 87 -17.78 -28.41 -3.26
CA VAL A 87 -17.97 -29.80 -2.83
C VAL A 87 -18.61 -30.59 -3.99
N VAL A 88 -17.80 -31.14 -4.89
CA VAL A 88 -18.24 -32.07 -5.94
C VAL A 88 -17.07 -33.04 -6.17
N LYS A 89 -17.14 -34.35 -5.94
CA LYS A 89 -18.22 -35.32 -6.14
C LYS A 89 -18.00 -36.50 -5.18
N VAL A 90 -19.05 -36.90 -4.45
CA VAL A 90 -19.12 -38.22 -3.81
C VAL A 90 -19.22 -39.28 -4.93
N PRO A 91 -18.47 -40.40 -4.90
CA PRO A 91 -18.49 -41.38 -5.97
C PRO A 91 -19.81 -42.17 -5.96
N VAL A 92 -20.64 -41.99 -6.99
CA VAL A 92 -21.81 -42.85 -7.25
C VAL A 92 -21.31 -44.24 -7.64
N ARG A 93 -21.43 -45.22 -6.73
CA ARG A 93 -21.14 -46.63 -7.01
C ARG A 93 -22.10 -47.15 -8.09
N LYS A 94 -21.57 -47.49 -9.26
CA LYS A 94 -22.29 -48.29 -10.27
C LYS A 94 -22.53 -49.69 -9.69
N LYS A 95 -23.77 -50.01 -9.32
CA LYS A 95 -24.16 -51.41 -9.08
C LYS A 95 -24.32 -52.10 -10.44
N LYS A 96 -23.54 -53.18 -10.61
CA LYS A 96 -23.45 -54.02 -11.80
C LYS A 96 -24.79 -54.64 -12.15
N LYS A 97 -25.05 -54.78 -13.46
CA LYS A 97 -26.11 -55.62 -14.03
C LYS A 97 -25.90 -57.08 -13.58
N ALA A 98 -26.97 -57.74 -13.18
CA ALA A 98 -27.16 -59.18 -13.20
C ALA A 98 -28.51 -59.43 -13.89
#